data_AF-A0A956ILN1-F1
#
_entry.id   AF-A0A956ILN1-F1
#
_cell.length_a   1.000
_cell.length_b   1.000
_cell.length_c   1.000
_cell.angle_alpha   90.00
_cell.angle_beta   90.00
_cell.angle_gamma   90.00
#
_symmetry.space_group_name_H-M   'P 1'
#
loop_
_entity.id
_entity.type
_entity.pdbx_description
1 polymer ?
#
loop_
_entity_poly.entity_id
_entity_poly.type
_entity_poly.pdbx_seq_one_letter_code
_entity_poly.pdbx_strand_id
1 'polypeptide(L)'
;MRALAKTALVGLTLGFAPLVLTAWVGARLVDAAGDLGQKLADWQPRSAPRLAPEALANEARPADTSGVDLEVDPPGELTEERGSPSAAAAPRSPAARAGQTSTGSRLRGIRIRKAKVLALSRSAGIPGGSFVPATAQRPAGLLLSGVGGLGVGVQDGDVLTTAAGQPVRSVAQVIGLVAGARHARAPAISGTLYRGAHRIQLNVEMPYIERRHRARRQAVSRSADGSAAPAGTGTARPARRPGREPRVASSKGRRDGPVRV
;
A
#
# COMPACT_ATOMS: atom_id res chain seq x y z
N MET A 1 52.50 11.59 -51.98
CA MET A 1 51.98 12.04 -50.66
C MET A 1 50.48 12.28 -50.77
N ARG A 2 49.68 11.20 -50.68
CA ARG A 2 48.21 11.22 -50.70
C ARG A 2 47.74 10.48 -49.46
N ALA A 3 47.26 11.21 -48.45
CA ALA A 3 46.41 10.67 -47.40
C ALA A 3 45.97 11.83 -46.50
N LEU A 4 44.73 12.31 -46.68
CA LEU A 4 43.90 12.95 -45.64
C LEU A 4 42.66 13.55 -46.30
N ALA A 5 41.57 12.77 -46.38
CA ALA A 5 40.20 13.29 -46.45
C ALA A 5 39.19 12.12 -46.55
N LYS A 6 38.98 11.37 -45.46
CA LYS A 6 37.80 10.48 -45.32
C LYS A 6 37.39 10.32 -43.85
N THR A 7 36.93 11.40 -43.22
CA THR A 7 36.24 11.28 -41.93
C THR A 7 35.26 12.43 -41.69
N ALA A 8 34.17 12.48 -42.44
CA ALA A 8 33.04 13.36 -42.13
C ALA A 8 31.75 12.88 -42.80
N LEU A 9 31.22 11.72 -42.38
CA LEU A 9 29.82 11.37 -42.71
C LEU A 9 29.22 10.26 -41.81
N VAL A 10 29.28 10.41 -40.49
CA VAL A 10 28.42 9.62 -39.58
C VAL A 10 28.08 10.48 -38.36
N GLY A 11 27.04 11.29 -38.45
CA GLY A 11 26.68 12.20 -37.37
C GLY A 11 25.29 12.83 -37.47
N LEU A 12 24.32 12.15 -38.10
CA LEU A 12 22.98 12.73 -38.30
C LEU A 12 21.82 11.72 -38.27
N THR A 13 21.89 10.68 -37.43
CA THR A 13 20.77 9.72 -37.26
C THR A 13 20.56 9.28 -35.81
N LEU A 14 20.87 10.14 -34.83
CA LEU A 14 20.69 9.82 -33.39
C LEU A 14 20.01 10.96 -32.60
N GLY A 15 19.14 11.74 -33.26
CA GLY A 15 18.45 12.88 -32.64
C GLY A 15 16.92 12.78 -32.50
N PHE A 16 16.25 11.82 -33.17
CA PHE A 16 14.78 11.84 -33.28
C PHE A 16 14.04 10.69 -32.58
N ALA A 17 14.75 9.69 -32.04
CA ALA A 17 14.11 8.55 -31.38
C ALA A 17 13.48 8.82 -29.98
N PRO A 18 13.89 9.82 -29.16
CA PRO A 18 13.30 9.97 -27.82
C PRO A 18 11.98 10.75 -27.80
N LEU A 19 11.62 11.45 -28.89
CA LEU A 19 10.40 12.29 -28.95
C LEU A 19 9.15 11.54 -29.45
N VAL A 20 9.31 10.49 -30.24
CA VAL A 20 8.16 9.70 -30.73
C VAL A 20 7.67 8.73 -29.66
N LEU A 21 8.56 8.27 -28.77
CA LEU A 21 8.19 7.34 -27.69
C LEU A 21 7.40 8.04 -26.56
N THR A 22 7.62 9.32 -26.31
CA THR A 22 6.85 10.10 -25.32
C THR A 22 5.45 10.44 -25.81
N ALA A 23 5.26 10.69 -27.12
CA ALA A 23 3.95 10.94 -27.71
C ALA A 23 3.03 9.69 -27.67
N TRP A 24 3.58 8.49 -27.88
CA TRP A 24 2.79 7.26 -27.90
C TRP A 24 2.31 6.80 -26.51
N VAL A 25 3.12 7.05 -25.46
CA VAL A 25 2.71 6.77 -24.07
C VAL A 25 1.69 7.79 -23.59
N GLY A 26 1.77 9.06 -24.04
CA GLY A 26 0.79 10.10 -23.70
C GLY A 26 -0.60 9.83 -24.26
N ALA A 27 -0.71 9.43 -25.53
CA ALA A 27 -2.01 9.20 -26.19
C ALA A 27 -2.81 8.04 -25.56
N ARG A 28 -2.15 6.94 -25.16
CA ARG A 28 -2.82 5.80 -24.51
C ARG A 28 -3.24 6.06 -23.06
N LEU A 29 -2.62 7.02 -22.38
CA LEU A 29 -2.99 7.42 -21.01
C LEU A 29 -4.18 8.40 -20.99
N VAL A 30 -4.34 9.22 -22.02
CA VAL A 30 -5.47 10.16 -22.15
C VAL A 30 -6.78 9.42 -22.45
N ASP A 31 -6.77 8.41 -23.34
CA ASP A 31 -7.98 7.63 -23.64
C ASP A 31 -8.46 6.78 -22.46
N ALA A 32 -7.54 6.22 -21.67
CA ALA A 32 -7.88 5.48 -20.45
C ALA A 32 -8.42 6.40 -19.34
N ALA A 33 -7.99 7.67 -19.31
CA ALA A 33 -8.51 8.66 -18.37
C ALA A 33 -9.91 9.17 -18.76
N GLY A 34 -10.23 9.23 -20.07
CA GLY A 34 -11.56 9.60 -20.57
C GLY A 34 -12.65 8.60 -20.20
N ASP A 35 -12.39 7.30 -20.40
CA ASP A 35 -13.35 6.22 -20.07
C ASP A 35 -13.56 6.06 -18.56
N LEU A 36 -12.52 6.27 -17.75
CA LEU A 36 -12.62 6.32 -16.30
C LEU A 36 -13.33 7.57 -15.81
N GLY A 37 -13.15 8.72 -16.47
CA GLY A 37 -13.86 9.96 -16.18
C GLY A 37 -15.37 9.82 -16.39
N GLN A 38 -15.80 9.18 -17.48
CA GLN A 38 -17.22 8.87 -17.72
C GLN A 38 -17.76 7.85 -16.72
N LYS A 39 -17.01 6.77 -16.43
CA LYS A 39 -17.44 5.78 -15.43
C LYS A 39 -17.49 6.33 -14.00
N LEU A 40 -16.64 7.29 -13.65
CA LEU A 40 -16.68 8.00 -12.36
C LEU A 40 -17.80 9.04 -12.30
N ALA A 41 -18.14 9.68 -13.42
CA ALA A 41 -19.34 10.52 -13.52
C ALA A 41 -20.62 9.69 -13.34
N ASP A 42 -20.66 8.46 -13.91
CA ASP A 42 -21.76 7.51 -13.68
C ASP A 42 -21.75 6.89 -12.27
N TRP A 43 -20.59 6.81 -11.63
CA TRP A 43 -20.43 6.36 -10.23
C TRP A 43 -20.61 7.47 -9.20
N GLN A 44 -20.98 8.71 -9.59
CA GLN A 44 -21.49 9.65 -8.60
C GLN A 44 -22.65 8.95 -7.89
N PRO A 45 -22.53 8.71 -6.58
CA PRO A 45 -23.55 7.97 -5.86
C PRO A 45 -24.84 8.76 -6.03
N ARG A 46 -25.86 8.12 -6.61
CA ARG A 46 -27.25 8.60 -6.75
C ARG A 46 -27.94 8.87 -5.40
N SER A 47 -27.15 9.03 -4.34
CA SER A 47 -27.51 9.38 -2.98
C SER A 47 -26.98 10.78 -2.64
N ALA A 48 -27.29 11.77 -3.47
CA ALA A 48 -27.86 12.95 -2.85
C ALA A 48 -29.32 12.56 -2.58
N PRO A 49 -29.79 12.43 -1.33
CA PRO A 49 -31.22 12.52 -1.09
C PRO A 49 -31.66 13.78 -1.82
N ARG A 50 -32.53 13.62 -2.82
CA ARG A 50 -33.23 14.72 -3.45
C ARG A 50 -34.03 15.32 -2.30
N LEU A 51 -33.45 16.29 -1.59
CA LEU A 51 -34.17 17.13 -0.65
C LEU A 51 -35.28 17.72 -1.50
N ALA A 52 -36.48 17.18 -1.33
CA ALA A 52 -37.66 17.71 -1.94
C ALA A 52 -37.72 19.20 -1.57
N PRO A 53 -37.94 20.11 -2.53
CA PRO A 53 -38.14 21.52 -2.22
C PRO A 53 -39.44 21.81 -1.44
N GLU A 54 -40.11 20.81 -0.87
CA GLU A 54 -41.38 20.95 -0.14
C GLU A 54 -41.25 21.40 1.33
N ALA A 55 -40.04 21.66 1.85
CA ALA A 55 -39.88 22.11 3.23
C ALA A 55 -39.71 23.64 3.39
N LEU A 56 -40.03 24.44 2.37
CA LEU A 56 -40.06 25.91 2.46
C LEU A 56 -41.42 26.49 2.87
N ALA A 57 -42.40 25.64 3.22
CA ALA A 57 -43.76 26.07 3.59
C ALA A 57 -44.17 25.78 5.04
N ASN A 58 -43.28 25.31 5.92
CA ASN A 58 -43.57 25.23 7.35
C ASN A 58 -43.00 26.46 8.08
N GLU A 59 -43.79 27.52 8.02
CA GLU A 59 -44.22 28.35 9.13
C GLU A 59 -43.20 28.64 10.24
N ALA A 60 -42.86 29.93 10.30
CA ALA A 60 -42.48 30.66 11.49
C ALA A 60 -43.30 30.23 12.72
N ARG A 61 -42.72 29.38 13.57
CA ARG A 61 -43.19 29.18 14.93
C ARG A 61 -42.37 30.11 15.84
N PRO A 62 -42.99 31.10 16.51
CA PRO A 62 -42.29 31.94 17.46
C PRO A 62 -41.72 31.07 18.59
N ALA A 63 -40.49 31.41 18.98
CA ALA A 63 -39.74 30.78 20.04
C ALA A 63 -40.50 30.89 21.37
N ASP A 64 -41.05 29.77 21.83
CA ASP A 64 -41.42 29.60 23.22
C ASP A 64 -40.13 29.21 23.97
N THR A 65 -39.57 30.20 24.67
CA THR A 65 -38.41 30.06 25.53
C THR A 65 -38.89 29.67 26.94
N SER A 66 -39.57 28.53 27.03
CA SER A 66 -39.94 27.95 28.32
C SER A 66 -38.73 27.18 28.85
N GLY A 67 -38.23 27.61 30.00
CA GLY A 67 -36.95 27.22 30.58
C GLY A 67 -36.78 25.72 30.73
N VAL A 68 -35.64 25.24 30.24
CA VAL A 68 -35.01 24.03 30.77
C VAL A 68 -33.92 24.53 31.69
N ASP A 69 -34.23 24.56 32.98
CA ASP A 69 -33.26 24.64 34.06
C ASP A 69 -32.29 23.47 33.90
N LEU A 70 -31.14 23.71 33.26
CA LEU A 70 -30.00 22.83 33.35
C LEU A 70 -29.45 22.98 34.77
N GLU A 71 -29.89 22.07 35.62
CA GLU A 71 -29.32 21.80 36.94
C GLU A 71 -27.82 21.52 36.75
N VAL A 72 -27.02 22.50 37.16
CA VAL A 72 -25.57 22.45 37.18
C VAL A 72 -25.16 21.54 38.33
N ASP A 73 -24.79 20.31 38.00
CA ASP A 73 -24.20 19.34 38.92
C ASP A 73 -22.90 19.94 39.51
N PRO A 74 -22.72 19.99 40.85
CA PRO A 74 -21.58 20.65 41.48
C PRO A 74 -20.24 19.95 41.19
N PRO A 75 -19.11 20.68 41.30
CA PRO A 75 -17.78 20.14 41.08
C PRO A 75 -17.44 19.09 42.15
N GLY A 76 -17.41 17.82 41.73
CA GLY A 76 -16.91 16.72 42.54
C GLY A 76 -15.46 16.94 42.96
N GLU A 77 -15.26 16.90 44.27
CA GLU A 77 -14.00 17.08 44.98
C GLU A 77 -12.87 16.18 44.49
N LEU A 78 -11.71 16.81 44.49
CA LEU A 78 -10.35 16.29 44.42
C LEU A 78 -10.17 15.07 45.34
N THR A 79 -10.08 13.87 44.79
CA THR A 79 -9.48 12.73 45.49
C THR A 79 -8.01 12.65 45.10
N GLU A 80 -7.15 13.24 45.94
CA GLU A 80 -5.71 13.00 45.95
C GLU A 80 -5.42 11.55 46.38
N GLU A 81 -5.37 10.61 45.43
CA GLU A 81 -4.70 9.33 45.71
C GLU A 81 -3.18 9.51 45.66
N ARG A 82 -2.62 9.85 46.83
CA ARG A 82 -1.21 9.62 47.15
C ARG A 82 -0.96 8.11 47.30
N GLY A 83 -0.67 7.45 46.18
CA GLY A 83 -0.16 6.08 46.14
C GLY A 83 1.38 6.06 46.17
N SER A 84 1.93 5.56 47.27
CA SER A 84 3.35 5.39 47.60
C SER A 84 4.25 4.81 46.50
N PRO A 85 5.52 5.28 46.38
CA PRO A 85 6.54 4.63 45.57
C PRO A 85 7.04 3.35 46.25
N SER A 86 6.44 2.21 45.90
CA SER A 86 6.94 0.89 46.30
C SER A 86 8.13 0.50 45.43
N ALA A 87 9.32 0.77 45.96
CA ALA A 87 10.59 0.25 45.48
C ALA A 87 10.61 -1.28 45.61
N ALA A 88 10.36 -1.99 44.51
CA ALA A 88 10.66 -3.42 44.38
C ALA A 88 11.54 -3.63 43.14
N ALA A 89 12.80 -3.94 43.42
CA ALA A 89 13.83 -4.28 42.46
C ALA A 89 13.42 -5.49 41.60
N ALA A 90 13.50 -5.32 40.29
CA ALA A 90 13.31 -6.38 39.29
C ALA A 90 14.44 -6.33 38.24
N PRO A 91 14.76 -7.47 37.62
CA PRO A 91 16.11 -7.83 37.20
C PRO A 91 16.61 -7.06 35.97
N ARG A 92 17.93 -6.77 36.00
CA ARG A 92 18.71 -6.12 34.96
C ARG A 92 18.47 -6.80 33.61
N SER A 93 17.67 -6.15 32.77
CA SER A 93 17.41 -6.58 31.40
C SER A 93 18.70 -6.52 30.58
N PRO A 94 18.99 -7.56 29.76
CA PRO A 94 20.24 -7.66 29.03
C PRO A 94 20.35 -6.52 28.01
N ALA A 95 21.43 -5.76 28.18
CA ALA A 95 22.16 -4.99 27.18
C ALA A 95 21.35 -4.56 25.95
N ALA A 96 20.93 -3.30 26.01
CA ALA A 96 20.65 -2.45 24.88
C ALA A 96 21.48 -2.87 23.65
N ARG A 97 20.81 -3.41 22.63
CA ARG A 97 21.30 -3.33 21.26
C ARG A 97 21.32 -1.84 20.92
N ALA A 98 22.48 -1.24 21.22
CA ALA A 98 22.83 0.12 20.89
C ALA A 98 22.48 0.39 19.44
N GLY A 99 21.95 1.59 19.23
CA GLY A 99 21.22 2.00 18.05
C GLY A 99 21.92 1.61 16.76
N GLN A 100 21.15 0.95 15.89
CA GLN A 100 21.18 1.34 14.49
C GLN A 100 20.66 2.78 14.41
N THR A 101 21.50 3.72 14.84
CA THR A 101 21.39 5.11 14.42
C THR A 101 21.43 5.06 12.90
N SER A 102 20.31 5.38 12.28
CA SER A 102 20.16 5.56 10.85
C SER A 102 20.93 6.81 10.44
N THR A 103 22.24 6.78 10.57
CA THR A 103 23.15 7.88 10.29
C THR A 103 23.19 8.05 8.78
N GLY A 104 22.51 9.08 8.27
CA GLY A 104 22.58 9.46 6.87
C GLY A 104 21.78 8.55 5.93
N SER A 105 20.47 8.38 6.18
CA SER A 105 19.56 7.97 5.11
C SER A 105 19.55 9.08 4.05
N ARG A 106 20.48 9.00 3.07
CA ARG A 106 20.32 9.65 1.76
C ARG A 106 18.87 9.43 1.40
N LEU A 107 18.10 10.50 1.14
CA LEU A 107 16.63 10.48 0.95
C LEU A 107 16.22 9.43 -0.11
N ARG A 108 16.23 8.17 0.29
CA ARG A 108 15.90 7.01 -0.52
C ARG A 108 14.39 6.98 -0.52
N GLY A 109 13.81 6.88 -1.70
CA GLY A 109 12.37 6.76 -1.84
C GLY A 109 11.82 5.67 -0.92
N ILE A 110 10.63 5.90 -0.39
CA ILE A 110 9.89 4.95 0.44
C ILE A 110 9.33 3.88 -0.50
N ARG A 111 9.73 2.63 -0.27
CA ARG A 111 9.17 1.48 -0.98
C ARG A 111 8.38 0.59 -0.02
N ILE A 112 7.08 0.49 -0.24
CA ILE A 112 6.19 -0.36 0.54
C ILE A 112 5.98 -1.66 -0.23
N ARG A 113 6.52 -2.76 0.31
CA ARG A 113 6.43 -4.09 -0.31
C ARG A 113 5.04 -4.69 -0.20
N LYS A 114 4.67 -5.54 -1.15
CA LYS A 114 3.38 -6.27 -1.20
C LYS A 114 3.01 -6.94 0.12
N ALA A 115 3.98 -7.61 0.76
CA ALA A 115 3.77 -8.30 2.04
C ALA A 115 3.36 -7.35 3.17
N LYS A 116 3.94 -6.15 3.21
CA LYS A 116 3.61 -5.13 4.20
C LYS A 116 2.24 -4.51 3.92
N VAL A 117 1.90 -4.25 2.66
CA VAL A 117 0.55 -3.78 2.27
C VAL A 117 -0.52 -4.79 2.72
N LEU A 118 -0.29 -6.09 2.52
CA LEU A 118 -1.22 -7.14 2.95
C LEU A 118 -1.30 -7.26 4.48
N ALA A 119 -0.22 -7.03 5.20
CA ALA A 119 -0.24 -6.97 6.67
C ALA A 119 -1.05 -5.77 7.16
N LEU A 120 -0.87 -4.60 6.55
CA LEU A 120 -1.61 -3.39 6.88
C LEU A 120 -3.10 -3.50 6.57
N SER A 121 -3.48 -4.15 5.48
CA SER A 121 -4.91 -4.36 5.17
C SER A 121 -5.64 -5.26 6.19
N ARG A 122 -4.90 -5.94 7.07
CA ARG A 122 -5.45 -6.73 8.18
C ARG A 122 -5.36 -6.01 9.52
N SER A 123 -4.64 -4.90 9.59
CA SER A 123 -4.56 -4.08 10.80
C SER A 123 -5.77 -3.16 10.90
N ALA A 124 -6.20 -2.86 12.13
CA ALA A 124 -7.33 -1.96 12.39
C ALA A 124 -6.99 -0.47 12.21
N GLY A 125 -5.74 -0.12 11.85
CA GLY A 125 -5.33 1.26 11.64
C GLY A 125 -6.00 1.85 10.41
N ILE A 126 -6.80 2.91 10.60
CA ILE A 126 -7.45 3.64 9.51
C ILE A 126 -6.65 4.93 9.27
N PRO A 127 -5.87 5.02 8.17
CA PRO A 127 -5.18 6.26 7.83
C PRO A 127 -6.19 7.31 7.36
N GLY A 128 -5.95 8.56 7.75
CA GLY A 128 -6.73 9.73 7.36
C GLY A 128 -5.97 10.64 6.40
N GLY A 129 -6.70 11.57 5.78
CA GLY A 129 -6.12 12.60 4.92
C GLY A 129 -6.98 13.87 4.90
N SER A 130 -6.36 15.03 5.12
CA SER A 130 -7.01 16.34 4.96
C SER A 130 -6.36 17.13 3.83
N PHE A 131 -7.16 17.87 3.06
CA PHE A 131 -6.63 18.70 1.98
C PHE A 131 -5.84 19.89 2.53
N VAL A 132 -4.67 20.15 1.94
CA VAL A 132 -3.83 21.30 2.26
C VAL A 132 -3.49 22.06 0.97
N PRO A 133 -3.69 23.40 0.94
CA PRO A 133 -3.41 24.22 -0.23
C PRO A 133 -1.90 24.26 -0.53
N ALA A 134 -1.57 24.72 -1.74
CA ALA A 134 -0.18 24.90 -2.16
C ALA A 134 0.50 26.00 -1.34
N THR A 135 1.82 25.87 -1.18
CA THR A 135 2.68 26.85 -0.51
C THR A 135 3.91 27.11 -1.38
N ALA A 136 4.77 28.06 -1.00
CA ALA A 136 6.03 28.30 -1.70
C ALA A 136 6.96 27.08 -1.72
N GLN A 137 6.88 26.20 -0.71
CA GLN A 137 7.79 25.07 -0.54
C GLN A 137 7.24 23.73 -1.07
N ARG A 138 5.92 23.60 -1.24
CA ARG A 138 5.29 22.34 -1.70
C ARG A 138 3.98 22.59 -2.47
N PRO A 139 3.65 21.74 -3.47
CA PRO A 139 2.35 21.75 -4.12
C PRO A 139 1.19 21.45 -3.16
N ALA A 140 -0.04 21.76 -3.60
CA ALA A 140 -1.26 21.33 -2.92
C ALA A 140 -1.33 19.79 -2.85
N GLY A 141 -1.92 19.26 -1.78
CA GLY A 141 -1.98 17.81 -1.57
C GLY A 141 -2.85 17.39 -0.39
N LEU A 142 -2.68 16.15 0.04
CA LEU A 142 -3.32 15.58 1.23
C LEU A 142 -2.32 15.43 2.36
N LEU A 143 -2.56 16.11 3.47
CA LEU A 143 -1.86 15.90 4.74
C LEU A 143 -2.30 14.58 5.35
N LEU A 144 -1.35 13.68 5.58
CA LEU A 144 -1.61 12.34 6.08
C LEU A 144 -1.65 12.31 7.62
N SER A 145 -2.58 11.53 8.17
CA SER A 145 -2.71 11.28 9.61
C SER A 145 -2.94 9.80 9.91
N GLY A 146 -2.54 9.32 11.09
CA GLY A 146 -2.67 7.92 11.48
C GLY A 146 -1.77 6.96 10.70
N VAL A 147 -0.77 7.46 9.97
CA VAL A 147 0.18 6.69 9.16
C VAL A 147 1.50 6.42 9.89
N GLY A 148 1.86 7.24 10.87
CA GLY A 148 3.11 7.10 11.63
C GLY A 148 3.25 5.74 12.35
N GLY A 149 2.14 5.21 12.88
CA GLY A 149 2.10 3.92 13.57
C GLY A 149 2.22 2.69 12.66
N LEU A 150 2.15 2.84 11.34
CA LEU A 150 2.12 1.71 10.40
C LEU A 150 3.51 1.11 10.14
N GLY A 151 4.58 1.84 10.49
CA GLY A 151 5.97 1.37 10.31
C GLY A 151 6.35 1.16 8.85
N VAL A 152 5.90 2.04 7.94
CA VAL A 152 6.22 2.02 6.50
C VAL A 152 7.17 3.14 6.06
N GLY A 153 7.64 3.96 7.01
CA GLY A 153 8.53 5.11 6.76
C GLY A 153 7.81 6.41 6.39
N VAL A 154 6.50 6.34 6.15
CA VAL A 154 5.60 7.51 6.07
C VAL A 154 5.28 7.97 7.49
N GLN A 155 5.23 9.29 7.71
CA GLN A 155 4.98 9.92 8.99
C GLN A 155 3.72 10.77 8.95
N ASP A 156 3.10 10.96 10.10
CA ASP A 156 1.99 11.91 10.23
C ASP A 156 2.50 13.31 9.92
N GLY A 157 1.71 14.06 9.15
CA GLY A 157 2.11 15.37 8.62
C GLY A 157 2.83 15.32 7.27
N ASP A 158 3.15 14.15 6.72
CA ASP A 158 3.59 14.03 5.32
C ASP A 158 2.45 14.47 4.39
N VAL A 159 2.77 15.16 3.29
CA VAL A 159 1.78 15.65 2.31
C VAL A 159 1.88 14.88 1.00
N LEU A 160 0.87 14.08 0.68
CA LEU A 160 0.74 13.37 -0.60
C LEU A 160 0.28 14.34 -1.69
N THR A 161 1.16 14.64 -2.64
CA THR A 161 0.88 15.58 -3.74
C THR A 161 0.50 14.85 -5.02
N THR A 162 1.11 13.69 -5.29
CA THR A 162 0.79 12.88 -6.47
C THR A 162 0.65 11.39 -6.15
N ALA A 163 -0.24 10.71 -6.87
CA ALA A 163 -0.40 9.26 -6.86
C ALA A 163 -0.70 8.77 -8.29
N ALA A 164 -0.06 7.68 -8.71
CA ALA A 164 -0.11 7.18 -10.09
C ALA A 164 0.18 8.27 -11.15
N GLY A 165 1.07 9.22 -10.83
CA GLY A 165 1.40 10.36 -11.70
C GLY A 165 0.35 11.48 -11.74
N GLN A 166 -0.79 11.34 -11.06
CA GLN A 166 -1.86 12.33 -11.02
C GLN A 166 -1.81 13.16 -9.73
N PRO A 167 -2.15 14.47 -9.78
CA PRO A 167 -2.25 15.31 -8.59
C PRO A 167 -3.42 14.88 -7.73
N VAL A 168 -3.23 14.86 -6.40
CA VAL A 168 -4.22 14.36 -5.45
C VAL A 168 -4.75 15.51 -4.59
N ARG A 169 -6.08 15.66 -4.51
CA ARG A 169 -6.75 16.68 -3.68
C ARG A 169 -7.75 16.11 -2.68
N SER A 170 -8.16 14.85 -2.81
CA SER A 170 -9.12 14.21 -1.91
C SER A 170 -8.80 12.73 -1.70
N VAL A 171 -9.22 12.19 -0.55
CA VAL A 171 -9.04 10.76 -0.23
C VAL A 171 -9.77 9.89 -1.25
N ALA A 172 -10.98 10.28 -1.68
CA ALA A 172 -11.73 9.58 -2.71
C ALA A 172 -10.96 9.47 -4.04
N GLN A 173 -10.20 10.50 -4.42
CA GLN A 173 -9.38 10.47 -5.61
C GLN A 173 -8.24 9.44 -5.49
N VAL A 174 -7.59 9.34 -4.33
CA VAL A 174 -6.57 8.30 -4.08
C VAL A 174 -7.18 6.91 -4.23
N ILE A 175 -8.35 6.68 -3.62
CA ILE A 175 -9.05 5.40 -3.69
C ILE A 175 -9.36 5.05 -5.15
N GLY A 176 -9.89 6.00 -5.93
CA GLY A 176 -10.16 5.82 -7.36
C GLY A 176 -8.91 5.48 -8.17
N LEU A 177 -7.79 6.17 -7.93
CA LEU A 177 -6.51 5.90 -8.61
C LEU A 177 -5.98 4.50 -8.26
N VAL A 178 -6.08 4.08 -6.99
CA VAL A 178 -5.67 2.74 -6.55
C VAL A 178 -6.56 1.67 -7.17
N ALA A 179 -7.88 1.88 -7.21
CA ALA A 179 -8.83 0.97 -7.84
C ALA A 179 -8.55 0.82 -9.35
N GLY A 180 -8.31 1.93 -10.05
CA GLY A 180 -7.94 1.94 -11.46
C GLY A 180 -6.62 1.19 -11.74
N ALA A 181 -5.57 1.48 -10.96
CA ALA A 181 -4.30 0.78 -11.06
C ALA A 181 -4.43 -0.74 -10.83
N ARG A 182 -5.29 -1.13 -9.87
CA ARG A 182 -5.60 -2.54 -9.60
C ARG A 182 -6.36 -3.21 -10.74
N HIS A 183 -7.32 -2.51 -11.35
CA HIS A 183 -8.04 -2.99 -12.52
C HIS A 183 -7.08 -3.24 -13.69
N ALA A 184 -6.15 -2.30 -13.92
CA ALA A 184 -5.08 -2.41 -14.92
C ALA A 184 -3.98 -3.43 -14.57
N ARG A 185 -4.04 -4.08 -13.40
CA ARG A 185 -3.02 -5.00 -12.88
C ARG A 185 -1.61 -4.40 -12.82
N ALA A 186 -1.51 -3.10 -12.54
CA ALA A 186 -0.22 -2.43 -12.39
C ALA A 186 0.57 -3.05 -11.22
N PRO A 187 1.85 -3.45 -11.41
CA PRO A 187 2.63 -4.13 -10.36
C PRO A 187 2.86 -3.25 -9.12
N ALA A 188 2.90 -1.93 -9.30
CA ALA A 188 3.06 -0.95 -8.25
C ALA A 188 2.43 0.39 -8.61
N ILE A 189 2.20 1.23 -7.60
CA ILE A 189 1.73 2.61 -7.71
C ILE A 189 2.83 3.53 -7.18
N SER A 190 3.28 4.47 -8.00
CA SER A 190 4.20 5.52 -7.59
C SER A 190 3.46 6.76 -7.12
N GLY A 191 4.08 7.54 -6.24
CA GLY A 191 3.58 8.81 -5.76
C GLY A 191 4.68 9.71 -5.24
N THR A 192 4.35 10.97 -4.96
CA THR A 192 5.27 11.93 -4.35
C THR A 192 4.69 12.46 -3.05
N LEU A 193 5.47 12.34 -1.98
CA LEU A 193 5.21 12.90 -0.66
C LEU A 193 6.12 14.12 -0.42
N TYR A 194 5.67 15.05 0.40
CA TYR A 194 6.48 16.14 0.94
C TYR A 194 6.52 16.06 2.46
N ARG A 195 7.72 16.09 3.03
CA ARG A 195 7.96 16.24 4.47
C ARG A 195 8.60 17.60 4.71
N GLY A 196 7.81 18.58 5.15
CA GLY A 196 8.22 19.98 5.13
C GLY A 196 8.52 20.45 3.70
N ALA A 197 9.80 20.78 3.42
CA ALA A 197 10.29 21.17 2.11
C ALA A 197 10.93 20.02 1.30
N HIS A 198 11.03 18.82 1.88
CA HIS A 198 11.73 17.70 1.23
C HIS A 198 10.78 16.82 0.44
N ARG A 199 11.07 16.65 -0.85
CA ARG A 199 10.36 15.73 -1.74
C ARG A 199 10.83 14.29 -1.52
N ILE A 200 9.88 13.39 -1.29
CA ILE A 200 10.13 11.95 -1.09
C ILE A 200 9.34 11.17 -2.14
N GLN A 201 10.03 10.27 -2.85
CA GLN A 201 9.37 9.36 -3.79
C GLN A 201 8.74 8.20 -3.02
N LEU A 202 7.48 7.88 -3.32
CA LEU A 202 6.74 6.76 -2.75
C LEU A 202 6.49 5.72 -3.84
N ASN A 203 6.72 4.44 -3.55
CA ASN A 203 6.37 3.34 -4.43
C ASN A 203 5.71 2.21 -3.63
N VAL A 204 4.48 1.86 -3.98
CA VAL A 204 3.65 0.90 -3.27
C VAL A 204 3.35 -0.29 -4.18
N GLU A 205 3.84 -1.47 -3.83
CA GLU A 205 3.59 -2.70 -4.58
C GLU A 205 2.16 -3.21 -4.35
N MET A 206 1.47 -3.58 -5.43
CA MET A 206 0.07 -4.02 -5.36
C MET A 206 -0.04 -5.53 -5.05
N PRO A 207 -0.81 -5.92 -4.02
CA PRO A 207 -1.06 -7.33 -3.74
C PRO A 207 -2.06 -7.94 -4.72
N TYR A 208 -1.55 -8.68 -5.70
CA TYR A 208 -2.36 -9.60 -6.50
C TYR A 208 -2.39 -10.99 -5.88
N ILE A 209 -3.59 -11.50 -5.62
CA ILE A 209 -3.78 -12.92 -5.30
C ILE A 209 -3.58 -13.68 -6.60
N GLU A 210 -2.48 -14.42 -6.70
CA GLU A 210 -2.20 -15.22 -7.88
C GLU A 210 -3.26 -16.31 -8.00
N ARG A 211 -4.17 -16.17 -8.99
CA ARG A 211 -5.20 -17.18 -9.30
C ARG A 211 -4.61 -18.54 -9.71
N ARG A 212 -3.28 -18.65 -9.86
CA ARG A 212 -2.55 -19.87 -10.25
C ARG A 212 -2.86 -21.08 -9.38
N HIS A 213 -3.21 -20.89 -8.10
CA HIS A 213 -3.59 -22.01 -7.24
C HIS A 213 -4.97 -22.61 -7.58
N ARG A 214 -5.89 -21.82 -8.15
CA ARG A 214 -7.22 -22.32 -8.55
C ARG A 214 -7.13 -23.21 -9.78
N ALA A 215 -6.38 -22.78 -10.80
CA ALA A 215 -6.19 -23.56 -12.03
C ALA A 215 -5.45 -24.88 -11.75
N ARG A 216 -4.42 -24.85 -10.89
CA ARG A 216 -3.70 -26.08 -10.52
C ARG A 216 -4.56 -27.04 -9.69
N ARG A 217 -5.39 -26.54 -8.77
CA ARG A 217 -6.36 -27.38 -8.04
C ARG A 217 -7.43 -27.95 -8.97
N GLN A 218 -7.93 -27.18 -9.93
CA GLN A 218 -8.90 -27.65 -10.92
C GLN A 218 -8.31 -28.68 -11.88
N ALA A 219 -7.04 -28.56 -12.26
CA ALA A 219 -6.33 -29.56 -13.04
C ALA A 219 -6.17 -30.87 -12.24
N VAL A 220 -5.78 -30.79 -10.97
CA VAL A 220 -5.63 -31.96 -10.10
C VAL A 220 -6.97 -32.64 -9.81
N SER A 221 -8.06 -31.88 -9.57
CA SER A 221 -9.38 -32.47 -9.33
C SER A 221 -9.95 -33.14 -10.58
N ARG A 222 -9.75 -32.57 -11.78
CA ARG A 222 -10.14 -33.22 -13.04
C ARG A 222 -9.36 -34.51 -13.31
N SER A 223 -8.10 -34.58 -12.90
CA SER A 223 -7.31 -35.81 -13.02
C SER A 223 -7.72 -36.89 -12.01
N ALA A 224 -8.29 -36.51 -10.86
CA ALA A 224 -8.77 -37.46 -9.86
C ALA A 224 -10.13 -38.08 -10.25
N ASP A 225 -11.07 -37.26 -10.74
CA ASP A 225 -12.40 -37.77 -11.16
C ASP A 225 -12.37 -38.51 -12.52
N GLY A 226 -11.39 -38.19 -13.38
CA GLY A 226 -11.18 -38.89 -14.66
C GLY A 226 -10.47 -40.24 -14.55
N SER A 227 -10.01 -40.63 -13.35
CA SER A 227 -9.36 -41.92 -13.09
C SER A 227 -10.31 -42.94 -12.44
N ALA A 228 -11.61 -42.82 -12.68
CA ALA A 228 -12.54 -43.94 -12.63
C ALA A 228 -12.63 -44.55 -14.04
N ALA A 229 -11.51 -45.12 -14.51
CA ALA A 229 -11.59 -46.08 -15.61
C ALA A 229 -12.45 -47.26 -15.11
N PRO A 230 -13.48 -47.69 -15.86
CA PRO A 230 -14.27 -48.86 -15.49
C PRO A 230 -13.32 -50.04 -15.31
N ALA A 231 -13.55 -50.82 -14.26
CA ALA A 231 -12.86 -52.05 -13.97
C ALA A 231 -13.02 -53.04 -15.13
N GLY A 232 -12.15 -52.90 -16.14
CA GLY A 232 -11.96 -53.84 -17.23
C GLY A 232 -10.85 -54.81 -16.84
N THR A 233 -11.27 -56.00 -16.44
CA THR A 233 -10.49 -57.19 -16.16
C THR A 233 -9.37 -57.41 -17.19
N GLY A 234 -8.12 -57.31 -16.78
CA GLY A 234 -6.97 -57.43 -17.69
C GLY A 234 -5.68 -57.71 -16.96
N THR A 235 -5.50 -58.97 -16.58
CA THR A 235 -4.24 -59.61 -16.17
C THR A 235 -3.05 -59.20 -17.04
N ALA A 236 -2.11 -58.45 -16.47
CA ALA A 236 -0.69 -58.58 -16.80
C ALA A 236 0.15 -57.97 -15.68
N ARG A 237 0.84 -58.84 -14.96
CA ARG A 237 1.79 -58.56 -13.89
C ARG A 237 3.18 -58.42 -14.52
N PRO A 238 3.81 -57.23 -14.61
CA PRO A 238 5.24 -57.15 -14.82
C PRO A 238 5.98 -57.09 -13.49
N ALA A 239 7.15 -57.72 -13.51
CA ALA A 239 7.91 -58.13 -12.36
C ALA A 239 8.49 -56.99 -11.51
N ARG A 240 8.65 -57.32 -10.22
CA ARG A 240 9.42 -56.61 -9.22
C ARG A 240 10.77 -56.14 -9.78
N ARG A 241 11.05 -54.84 -9.67
CA ARG A 241 12.43 -54.32 -9.71
C ARG A 241 12.89 -54.10 -8.25
N PRO A 242 13.89 -54.85 -7.76
CA PRO A 242 14.41 -54.69 -6.41
C PRO A 242 15.39 -53.51 -6.31
N GLY A 243 15.45 -52.90 -5.13
CA GLY A 243 16.66 -52.26 -4.62
C GLY A 243 16.90 -50.81 -5.06
N ARG A 244 16.45 -49.86 -4.24
CA ARG A 244 17.20 -48.61 -4.07
C ARG A 244 17.25 -48.24 -2.59
N GLU A 245 18.46 -48.36 -2.06
CA GLU A 245 18.83 -48.13 -0.67
C GLU A 245 18.47 -46.71 -0.18
N PRO A 246 18.14 -46.56 1.12
CA PRO A 246 18.03 -45.27 1.76
C PRO A 246 19.42 -44.67 1.98
N ARG A 247 19.76 -43.60 1.27
CA ARG A 247 20.90 -42.75 1.64
C ARG A 247 20.55 -41.93 2.88
N VAL A 248 21.03 -42.44 4.01
CA VAL A 248 21.22 -41.71 5.27
C VAL A 248 22.22 -40.58 5.02
N ALA A 249 21.76 -39.33 5.03
CA ALA A 249 22.64 -38.17 5.05
C ALA A 249 22.72 -37.64 6.49
N SER A 250 23.74 -38.14 7.18
CA SER A 250 24.47 -37.56 8.31
C SER A 250 23.99 -36.25 8.90
N SER A 251 23.50 -36.34 10.14
CA SER A 251 23.69 -35.34 11.18
C SER A 251 25.19 -35.16 11.47
N LYS A 252 25.75 -33.96 11.31
CA LYS A 252 27.11 -33.65 11.81
C LYS A 252 27.26 -32.19 12.24
N GLY A 253 27.70 -32.01 13.49
CA GLY A 253 28.34 -30.79 14.03
C GLY A 253 27.40 -29.90 14.85
N ARG A 254 27.28 -30.02 16.18
CA ARG A 254 28.27 -29.63 17.21
C ARG A 254 29.01 -28.33 16.88
N ARG A 255 28.72 -27.26 17.62
CA ARG A 255 29.75 -26.39 18.22
C ARG A 255 29.28 -25.87 19.57
N ASP A 256 30.22 -25.98 20.49
CA ASP A 256 30.15 -25.72 21.91
C ASP A 256 29.97 -24.23 22.20
N GLY A 257 29.13 -23.93 23.19
CA GLY A 257 29.11 -22.61 23.84
C GLY A 257 30.16 -22.58 24.96
N PRO A 258 30.86 -21.46 25.19
CA PRO A 258 31.88 -21.37 26.23
C PRO A 258 31.26 -21.40 27.63
N VAL A 259 31.83 -22.26 28.47
CA VAL A 259 31.71 -22.25 29.94
C VAL A 259 32.35 -20.95 30.45
N ARG A 260 31.58 -20.15 31.21
CA ARG A 260 32.12 -19.06 32.01
C ARG A 260 32.47 -19.60 33.39
N VAL A 261 33.73 -19.38 33.79
CA VAL A 261 34.26 -19.56 35.16
C VAL A 261 33.80 -18.40 36.04
#